data_AF-A0A9N8D3R6-F1
#
_entry.id   AF-A0A9N8D3R6-F1
#
_cell.length_a   1.000
_cell.length_b   1.000
_cell.length_c   1.000
_cell.angle_alpha   90.00
_cell.angle_beta   90.00
_cell.angle_gamma   90.00
#
_symmetry.space_group_name_H-M   'P 1'
#
loop_
_entity.id
_entity.type
_entity.pdbx_description
1 polymer ?
#
loop_
_entity_poly.entity_id
_entity_poly.type
_entity_poly.pdbx_seq_one_letter_code
_entity_poly.pdbx_strand_id
1 'polypeptide(L)' 'MEDELIQVPKDLLEELASEYQAKIAWFMEAYKGYYDIVGSRWNRDYNDYVDSFNIAADLLGWNKMERIE' A
#
# COMPACT_ATOMS: atom_id res chain seq x y z
N MET A 1 0.87 -6.86 -29.93
CA MET A 1 1.19 -5.46 -29.66
C MET A 1 2.20 -5.52 -28.54
N GLU A 2 3.42 -5.04 -28.76
CA GLU A 2 4.37 -4.88 -27.65
C GLU A 2 3.73 -3.87 -26.70
N ASP A 3 3.33 -4.32 -25.52
CA ASP A 3 2.87 -3.43 -24.47
C ASP A 3 4.06 -2.53 -24.14
N GLU A 4 3.96 -1.26 -24.53
CA GLU A 4 4.93 -0.23 -24.19
C GLU A 4 5.02 -0.20 -22.66
N LEU A 5 6.09 -0.77 -22.11
CA LEU A 5 6.37 -0.75 -20.68
C LEU A 5 6.45 0.72 -20.27
N ILE A 6 5.38 1.21 -19.63
CA ILE A 6 5.33 2.55 -19.06
C ILE A 6 6.48 2.61 -18.04
N GLN A 7 7.53 3.34 -18.38
CA GLN A 7 8.61 3.62 -17.43
C GLN A 7 8.11 4.70 -16.49
N VAL A 8 7.64 4.28 -15.31
CA VAL A 8 7.32 5.22 -14.23
C VAL A 8 8.64 5.72 -13.63
N PRO A 9 8.86 7.03 -13.56
CA PRO A 9 10.01 7.61 -12.87
C PRO A 9 10.14 7.11 -11.43
N LYS A 10 11.38 6.79 -11.02
CA LYS A 10 11.67 6.23 -9.69
C LYS A 10 11.22 7.15 -8.56
N ASP A 11 11.46 8.46 -8.71
CA ASP A 11 11.04 9.49 -7.77
C ASP A 11 9.53 9.52 -7.57
N LEU A 12 8.74 9.36 -8.63
CA LEU A 12 7.28 9.28 -8.52
C LEU A 12 6.81 8.02 -7.79
N LEU A 13 7.48 6.88 -8.01
CA LEU A 13 7.19 5.65 -7.27
C LEU A 13 7.56 5.79 -5.78
N GLU A 14 8.68 6.44 -5.47
CA GLU A 14 9.11 6.70 -4.09
C GLU A 14 8.16 7.63 -3.36
N GLU A 15 7.68 8.68 -4.04
CA GLU A 15 6.66 9.60 -3.52
C GLU A 15 5.34 8.85 -3.23
N LEU A 16 4.88 8.04 -4.18
CA LEU A 16 3.66 7.24 -4.04
C LEU A 16 3.77 6.24 -2.87
N ALA A 17 4.89 5.52 -2.77
CA ALA A 17 5.14 4.59 -1.68
C ALA A 17 5.15 5.31 -0.33
N SER A 18 5.77 6.50 -0.26
CA SER A 18 5.82 7.32 0.95
C SER A 18 4.42 7.83 1.36
N GLU A 19 3.59 8.22 0.39
CA GLU A 19 2.22 8.65 0.63
C GLU A 19 1.36 7.52 1.23
N TYR A 20 1.41 6.32 0.62
CA TYR A 20 0.67 5.18 1.16
C TYR A 20 1.19 4.75 2.53
N GLN A 21 2.51 4.77 2.76
CA GLN A 21 3.08 4.48 4.08
C GLN A 21 2.55 5.45 5.14
N ALA A 22 2.49 6.76 4.85
CA ALA A 22 1.92 7.75 5.77
C ALA A 22 0.42 7.51 6.00
N LYS A 23 -0.33 7.19 4.93
CA LYS A 23 -1.77 6.90 5.00
C LYS A 23 -2.06 5.67 5.84
N ILE A 24 -1.30 4.58 5.67
CA ILE A 24 -1.41 3.35 6.46
C ILE A 24 -1.13 3.66 7.94
N ALA A 25 -0.05 4.37 8.24
CA ALA A 25 0.29 4.72 9.62
C ALA A 25 -0.82 5.54 10.30
N TRP A 26 -1.35 6.54 9.61
CA TRP A 26 -2.49 7.33 10.11
C TRP A 26 -3.74 6.46 10.29
N PHE A 27 -4.04 5.59 9.32
CA PHE A 27 -5.22 4.73 9.34
C PHE A 27 -5.19 3.73 10.50
N MET A 28 -4.04 3.11 10.76
CA MET A 28 -3.84 2.18 11.87
C MET A 28 -4.10 2.85 13.22
N GLU A 29 -3.70 4.11 13.38
CA GLU A 29 -3.96 4.87 14.61
C GLU A 29 -5.43 5.28 14.72
N ALA A 30 -6.02 5.80 13.63
CA ALA A 30 -7.41 6.26 13.62
C ALA A 30 -8.43 5.13 13.86
N TYR A 31 -8.15 3.93 13.35
CA TYR A 31 -9.04 2.76 13.42
C TYR A 31 -8.44 1.63 14.26
N LYS A 32 -7.61 1.98 15.24
CA LYS A 32 -6.98 1.03 16.15
C LYS A 32 -8.01 0.11 16.81
N GLY A 33 -7.78 -1.21 16.70
CA GLY A 33 -8.69 -2.25 17.21
C GLY A 33 -9.89 -2.55 16.31
N TYR A 34 -9.99 -1.89 15.14
CA TYR A 34 -10.99 -2.19 14.12
C TYR A 34 -10.36 -2.70 12.81
N TYR A 35 -9.23 -2.13 12.38
CA TYR A 35 -8.59 -2.52 11.11
C TYR A 35 -7.98 -3.94 11.14
N ASP A 36 -7.70 -4.46 12.33
CA ASP A 36 -7.19 -5.81 12.58
C ASP A 36 -8.31 -6.85 12.72
N ILE A 37 -9.58 -6.43 12.72
CA ILE A 37 -10.72 -7.34 12.69
C ILE A 37 -10.91 -7.85 11.27
N VAL A 38 -10.40 -9.05 11.01
CA VAL A 38 -10.53 -9.77 9.74
C VAL A 38 -11.96 -9.73 9.19
N GLY A 39 -12.09 -9.38 7.91
CA GLY A 39 -13.38 -9.32 7.20
C GLY A 39 -14.23 -8.09 7.50
N SER A 40 -13.83 -7.25 8.45
CA SER A 40 -14.47 -5.95 8.67
C SER A 40 -14.21 -5.00 7.49
N ARG A 41 -15.02 -3.94 7.40
CA ARG A 41 -14.76 -2.86 6.43
C ARG A 41 -13.35 -2.27 6.59
N TRP A 42 -12.94 -2.01 7.82
CA TRP A 42 -11.66 -1.35 8.10
C TRP A 42 -10.46 -2.24 7.79
N ASN A 43 -10.60 -3.56 7.95
CA ASN A 43 -9.59 -4.53 7.51
C ASN A 43 -9.44 -4.55 5.99
N ARG A 44 -10.54 -4.49 5.23
CA ARG A 44 -10.47 -4.37 3.77
C ARG A 44 -9.83 -3.05 3.35
N ASP A 45 -10.27 -1.94 3.92
CA ASP A 45 -9.71 -0.61 3.61
C ASP A 45 -8.20 -0.54 3.94
N TYR A 46 -7.75 -1.17 5.03
CA TYR A 46 -6.32 -1.30 5.36
C TYR A 46 -5.56 -2.11 4.30
N ASN A 47 -6.07 -3.30 3.95
CA ASN A 47 -5.45 -4.18 2.97
C ASN A 47 -5.36 -3.53 1.58
N ASP A 48 -6.36 -2.73 1.19
CA ASP A 48 -6.34 -1.98 -0.08
C ASP A 48 -5.21 -0.94 -0.12
N TYR A 49 -4.92 -0.27 1.00
CA TYR A 49 -3.77 0.64 1.10
C TYR A 49 -2.44 -0.11 1.09
N VAL A 50 -2.36 -1.25 1.79
CA VAL A 50 -1.18 -2.12 1.78
C VAL A 50 -0.89 -2.64 0.37
N ASP A 51 -1.91 -3.05 -0.38
CA ASP A 51 -1.75 -3.48 -1.77
C ASP A 51 -1.19 -2.35 -2.65
N SER A 52 -1.72 -1.14 -2.49
CA SER A 52 -1.27 0.02 -3.25
C SER A 52 0.19 0.38 -2.94
N PHE A 53 0.59 0.31 -1.66
CA PHE A 53 2.00 0.44 -1.26
C PHE A 53 2.86 -0.68 -1.87
N ASN A 54 2.40 -1.92 -1.79
CA ASN A 54 3.15 -3.09 -2.24
C ASN A 54 3.39 -3.10 -3.76
N ILE A 55 2.47 -2.57 -4.56
CA ILE A 55 2.69 -2.38 -6.00
C ILE A 55 3.87 -1.43 -6.27
N ALA A 56 3.94 -0.30 -5.56
CA ALA A 56 5.06 0.63 -5.69
C ALA A 56 6.36 0.01 -5.15
N ALA A 57 6.28 -0.68 -4.01
CA ALA A 57 7.42 -1.36 -3.40
C ALA A 57 8.00 -2.45 -4.32
N ASP A 58 7.16 -3.22 -5.02
CA ASP A 58 7.59 -4.22 -6.01
C ASP A 58 8.41 -3.61 -7.15
N LEU A 59 7.93 -2.50 -7.71
CA LEU A 59 8.62 -1.78 -8.79
C LEU A 59 9.95 -1.15 -8.31
N LEU A 60 10.03 -0.79 -7.03
CA LEU A 60 11.22 -0.22 -6.40
C LEU A 60 12.19 -1.26 -5.83
N GLY A 61 11.79 -2.54 -5.73
CA GLY A 61 12.54 -3.58 -5.04
C GLY A 61 12.63 -3.38 -3.51
N TRP A 62 11.62 -2.75 -2.91
CA TRP A 62 11.51 -2.48 -1.48
C TRP A 62 10.82 -3.62 -0.73
N ASN A 63 10.97 -3.61 0.60
CA ASN A 63 10.22 -4.53 1.47
C ASN A 63 8.73 -4.22 1.41
N LYS A 64 7.92 -5.28 1.35
CA LYS A 64 6.46 -5.21 1.38
C LYS A 64 5.93 -5.10 2.79
N MET A 65 4.74 -4.55 2.93
CA MET A 65 3.94 -4.63 4.15
C MET A 65 3.03 -5.85 4.10
N GLU A 66 2.78 -6.43 5.26
CA GLU A 66 1.89 -7.59 5.40
C GLU A 66 0.43 -7.17 5.38
N ARG A 67 -0.38 -7.99 4.70
CA ARG A 67 -1.84 -7.94 4.80
C ARG A 67 -2.30 -8.64 6.08
N ILE A 68 -3.52 -8.34 6.51
CA ILE A 68 -4.18 -9.05 7.62
C ILE A 68 -5.31 -9.90 7.04
N GLU A 69 -5.18 -11.23 7.18
CA GLU A 69 -6.11 -12.27 6.69
C GLU A 69 -6.82 -13.03 7.82
#